data_AF-A0A966UPM6-F1
#
_entry.id   AF-A0A966UPM6-F1
#
_cell.length_a   1.000
_cell.length_b   1.000
_cell.length_c   1.000
_cell.angle_alpha   90.00
_cell.angle_beta   90.00
_cell.angle_gamma   90.00
#
_symmetry.space_group_name_H-M   'P 1'
#
loop_
_entity.id
_entity.type
_entity.pdbx_description
1 polymer ?
#
loop_
_entity_poly.entity_id
_entity_poly.type
_entity_poly.pdbx_seq_one_letter_code
_entity_poly.pdbx_strand_id
1 'polypeptide(L)'
;MTEFFKALNDFKPSPPDDNFYIEVVNTEIVSLCREANNNTVKITQENYKFLLDNGINNFIYNGSIEKKPKKRTHRVFPMLGKAVRGYDLQDNDPYWPTGIVEEGYTWQIPSE
;
A
#
# COMPACT_ATOMS: atom_id res chain seq x y z
N MET A 1 29.98 51.75 -12.59
CA MET A 1 29.49 50.82 -11.56
C MET A 1 28.00 50.45 -11.74
N THR A 2 27.27 51.10 -12.65
CA THR A 2 25.81 50.94 -12.89
C THR A 2 25.44 49.73 -13.77
N GLU A 3 26.31 49.35 -14.70
CA GLU A 3 26.08 48.22 -15.62
C GLU A 3 26.10 46.85 -14.89
N PHE A 4 26.88 46.72 -13.81
CA PHE A 4 26.97 45.49 -13.02
C PHE A 4 25.63 45.14 -12.33
N PHE A 5 24.91 46.14 -11.83
CA PHE A 5 23.60 45.95 -11.18
C PHE A 5 22.46 45.74 -12.20
N LYS A 6 22.57 46.28 -13.42
CA LYS A 6 21.63 45.97 -14.52
C LYS A 6 21.68 44.49 -14.89
N ALA A 7 22.89 43.92 -15.03
CA ALA A 7 23.05 42.50 -15.31
C ALA A 7 22.53 41.58 -14.18
N LEU A 8 22.49 42.08 -12.93
CA LEU A 8 21.94 41.35 -11.79
C LEU A 8 20.40 41.31 -11.78
N ASN A 9 19.73 42.32 -12.34
CA ASN A 9 18.26 42.36 -12.43
C ASN A 9 17.71 41.36 -13.44
N ASP A 10 18.47 41.05 -14.50
CA ASP A 10 18.09 40.03 -15.49
C ASP A 10 18.44 38.60 -15.03
N PHE A 11 19.12 38.47 -13.89
CA PHE A 11 19.46 37.19 -13.31
C PHE A 11 18.22 36.58 -12.64
N LYS A 12 17.48 35.74 -13.38
CA LYS A 12 16.51 34.84 -12.73
C LYS A 12 17.32 33.90 -11.83
N PRO A 13 17.08 33.86 -10.51
CA PRO A 13 17.75 32.88 -9.68
C PRO A 13 17.46 31.51 -10.28
N SER A 14 18.51 30.74 -10.54
CA SER A 14 18.34 29.31 -10.79
C SER A 14 17.48 28.78 -9.63
N PRO A 15 16.45 27.97 -9.90
CA PRO A 15 15.78 27.28 -8.81
C PRO A 15 16.87 26.63 -7.96
N PRO A 16 16.86 26.79 -6.63
CA PRO A 16 17.83 26.13 -5.78
C PRO A 16 17.80 24.65 -6.13
N ASP A 17 18.97 24.01 -6.14
CA ASP A 17 19.07 22.56 -6.21
C ASP A 17 18.45 22.00 -4.92
N ASP A 18 17.11 21.99 -4.85
CA ASP A 18 16.35 21.50 -3.73
C ASP A 18 16.72 20.02 -3.60
N ASN A 19 17.46 19.72 -2.54
CA ASN A 19 17.89 18.37 -2.27
C ASN A 19 16.72 17.64 -1.61
N PHE A 20 16.07 16.77 -2.39
CA PHE A 20 15.00 15.92 -1.92
C PHE A 20 15.55 14.59 -1.45
N TYR A 21 15.16 14.16 -0.25
CA TYR A 21 15.61 12.91 0.34
C TYR A 21 14.43 12.07 0.84
N ILE A 22 14.65 10.75 0.85
CA ILE A 22 13.80 9.78 1.55
C ILE A 22 14.62 9.13 2.66
N GLU A 23 14.00 8.93 3.82
CA GLU A 23 14.58 8.11 4.89
C GLU A 23 14.17 6.65 4.72
N VAL A 24 15.15 5.75 4.69
CA VAL A 24 14.92 4.33 4.44
C VAL A 24 15.46 3.48 5.58
N VAL A 25 14.62 2.60 6.13
CA VAL A 25 14.99 1.63 7.16
C VAL A 25 14.58 0.24 6.70
N ASN A 26 15.53 -0.69 6.54
CA ASN A 26 15.27 -2.07 6.13
C ASN A 26 14.37 -2.19 4.87
N THR A 27 14.54 -1.30 3.89
CA THR A 27 13.73 -1.13 2.66
C THR A 27 12.42 -0.35 2.79
N GLU A 28 11.96 -0.02 3.99
CA GLU A 28 10.76 0.79 4.18
C GLU A 28 11.07 2.29 4.12
N ILE A 29 10.26 3.04 3.39
CA ILE A 29 10.34 4.50 3.36
C ILE A 29 9.62 5.02 4.62
N VAL A 30 10.40 5.59 5.54
CA VAL A 30 9.91 6.06 6.85
C VAL A 30 9.40 7.48 6.74
N SER A 31 10.16 8.36 6.07
CA SER A 31 9.86 9.79 6.01
C SER A 31 10.44 10.46 4.76
N LEU A 32 9.91 11.65 4.47
CA LEU A 32 10.41 12.54 3.42
C LEU A 32 11.19 13.68 4.08
N CYS A 33 12.41 13.91 3.61
CA CYS A 33 13.34 14.88 4.22
C CYS A 33 13.91 15.84 3.17
N ARG A 34 14.35 17.01 3.64
CA ARG A 34 15.14 17.98 2.85
C ARG A 34 16.61 18.04 3.24
N GLU A 35 16.96 17.35 4.33
CA GLU A 35 18.31 17.26 4.87
C GLU A 35 18.82 15.83 4.78
N ALA A 36 20.13 15.68 4.61
CA ALA A 36 20.77 14.38 4.54
C ALA A 36 21.09 13.85 5.94
N ASN A 37 20.60 12.64 6.23
CA ASN A 37 20.96 11.85 7.42
C ASN A 37 21.65 10.53 6.99
N ASN A 38 22.20 9.78 7.96
CA ASN A 38 22.91 8.53 7.71
C ASN A 38 22.09 7.48 6.92
N ASN A 39 20.76 7.51 7.02
CA ASN A 39 19.86 6.55 6.38
C ASN A 39 19.02 7.18 5.26
N THR A 40 19.50 8.28 4.67
CA THR A 40 18.76 8.99 3.61
C THR A 40 19.30 8.72 2.22
N VAL A 41 18.39 8.71 1.25
CA VAL A 41 18.72 8.57 -0.17
C VAL A 41 18.20 9.79 -0.93
N LYS A 42 19.07 10.39 -1.73
CA LYS A 42 18.71 11.53 -2.59
C LYS A 42 17.80 11.05 -3.73
N ILE A 43 16.71 11.77 -3.95
CA ILE A 43 15.74 11.53 -5.01
C ILE A 43 15.48 12.80 -5.83
N THR A 44 14.82 12.64 -6.96
CA THR A 44 14.37 13.78 -7.79
C THR A 44 13.12 14.42 -7.21
N GLN A 45 12.86 15.68 -7.58
CA GLN A 45 11.65 16.41 -7.20
C GLN A 45 10.37 15.67 -7.64
N GLU A 46 10.37 15.07 -8.82
CA GLU A 46 9.24 14.31 -9.36
C GLU A 46 8.91 13.10 -8.48
N ASN A 47 9.92 12.33 -8.08
CA ASN A 47 9.75 11.20 -7.17
C ASN A 47 9.26 11.64 -5.80
N TYR A 48 9.76 12.77 -5.29
CA TYR A 48 9.34 13.31 -4.01
C TYR A 48 7.86 13.70 -4.04
N LYS A 49 7.44 14.41 -5.09
CA LYS A 49 6.04 14.78 -5.30
C LYS A 49 5.15 13.55 -5.48
N PHE A 50 5.61 12.57 -6.25
CA PHE A 50 4.89 11.31 -6.45
C PHE A 50 4.61 10.58 -5.14
N LEU A 51 5.61 10.48 -4.25
CA LEU A 51 5.45 9.86 -2.93
C LEU A 51 4.54 10.67 -2.01
N LEU A 52 4.57 12.01 -2.11
CA LEU A 52 3.70 12.91 -1.37
C LEU A 52 2.22 12.71 -1.78
N ASP A 53 1.96 12.60 -3.08
CA ASP A 53 0.62 12.47 -3.64
C ASP A 53 0.03 11.06 -3.43
N ASN A 54 0.84 10.00 -3.51
CA ASN A 54 0.38 8.60 -3.43
C ASN A 54 0.51 7.98 -2.03
N GLY A 55 1.14 8.68 -1.09
CA GLY A 55 1.39 8.23 0.27
C GLY A 55 2.57 7.24 0.37
N ILE A 56 3.57 7.61 1.19
CA ILE A 56 4.81 6.84 1.39
C ILE A 56 4.59 5.39 1.82
N ASN A 57 3.53 5.10 2.58
CA ASN A 57 3.25 3.78 3.13
C ASN A 57 3.02 2.70 2.07
N ASN A 58 2.69 3.11 0.85
CA ASN A 58 2.41 2.21 -0.27
C ASN A 58 3.66 1.79 -1.04
N PHE A 59 4.83 2.34 -0.71
CA PHE A 59 6.07 2.13 -1.45
C PHE A 59 7.19 1.62 -0.55
N ILE A 60 8.17 0.98 -1.18
CA ILE A 60 9.44 0.54 -0.58
C ILE A 60 10.59 1.04 -1.44
N TYR A 61 11.77 1.09 -0.84
CA TYR A 61 13.00 1.46 -1.52
C TYR A 61 13.99 0.30 -1.49
N ASN A 62 14.23 -0.32 -2.65
CA ASN A 62 15.20 -1.40 -2.84
C ASN A 62 16.14 -1.07 -4.02
N GLY A 63 16.77 0.10 -3.97
CA GLY A 63 17.54 0.69 -5.08
C GLY A 63 16.70 1.49 -6.07
N SER A 64 15.40 1.20 -6.15
CA SER A 64 14.39 2.04 -6.81
C SER A 64 13.11 2.13 -5.96
N ILE A 65 12.24 3.11 -6.27
CA ILE A 65 10.94 3.26 -5.59
C ILE A 65 9.98 2.24 -6.19
N GLU A 66 9.62 1.23 -5.41
CA GLU A 66 8.74 0.14 -5.85
C GLU A 66 7.44 0.15 -5.05
N LYS A 67 6.35 -0.23 -5.69
CA LYS A 67 5.04 -0.35 -5.03
C LYS A 67 5.00 -1.61 -4.18
N LYS A 68 4.56 -1.49 -2.93
CA LYS A 68 4.36 -2.64 -2.05
C LYS A 68 3.42 -3.65 -2.73
N PRO A 69 3.76 -4.96 -2.74
CA PRO A 69 2.87 -5.96 -3.28
C PRO A 69 1.57 -5.95 -2.47
N LYS A 70 0.43 -5.87 -3.17
CA LYS A 70 -0.88 -6.02 -2.53
C LYS A 70 -0.93 -7.41 -1.90
N LYS A 71 -1.10 -7.47 -0.57
CA LYS A 71 -1.39 -8.75 0.10
C LYS A 71 -2.68 -9.31 -0.49
N ARG A 72 -2.58 -10.44 -1.20
CA ARG A 72 -3.76 -11.14 -1.71
C ARG A 72 -4.57 -11.63 -0.52
N THR A 73 -5.64 -10.90 -0.21
CA THR A 73 -6.59 -11.26 0.85
C THR A 73 -7.68 -12.17 0.25
N HIS A 74 -7.29 -13.21 -0.50
CA HIS A 74 -8.25 -14.23 -0.95
C HIS A 74 -8.54 -15.19 0.21
N ARG A 75 -9.01 -14.66 1.35
CA ARG A 75 -9.56 -15.49 2.40
C ARG A 75 -11.01 -15.77 2.02
N VAL A 76 -11.24 -16.92 1.40
CA VAL A 76 -12.59 -17.42 1.17
C VAL A 76 -13.05 -18.09 2.45
N PHE A 77 -14.18 -17.64 2.98
CA PHE A 77 -14.80 -18.26 4.14
C PHE A 77 -15.84 -19.26 3.65
N PRO A 78 -15.89 -20.48 4.23
CA PRO A 78 -16.97 -21.40 3.91
C PRO A 78 -18.30 -20.80 4.38
N MET A 79 -19.33 -20.93 3.55
CA MET A 79 -20.69 -20.52 3.84
C MET A 79 -21.57 -21.75 4.00
N LEU A 80 -22.58 -21.67 4.87
CA LEU A 80 -23.53 -22.75 5.05
C LEU A 80 -24.45 -22.80 3.82
N GLY A 81 -24.41 -23.92 3.09
CA GLY A 81 -25.19 -24.15 1.87
C GLY A 81 -25.90 -25.50 1.92
N LYS A 82 -26.96 -25.65 1.12
CA LYS A 82 -27.61 -26.96 0.95
C LYS A 82 -26.71 -27.91 0.16
N ALA A 83 -26.69 -29.16 0.57
CA ALA A 83 -25.96 -30.23 -0.09
C ALA A 83 -26.87 -31.44 -0.28
N VAL A 84 -26.53 -32.31 -1.23
CA VAL A 84 -27.21 -33.60 -1.46
C VAL A 84 -27.28 -34.43 -0.17
N ARG A 85 -26.28 -34.29 0.71
CA ARG A 85 -26.26 -34.87 2.05
C ARG A 85 -25.63 -33.87 3.01
N GLY A 86 -26.32 -33.55 4.10
CA GLY A 86 -25.85 -32.56 5.07
C GLY A 86 -26.54 -32.70 6.43
N TYR A 87 -26.30 -31.74 7.31
CA TYR A 87 -26.90 -31.70 8.63
C TYR A 87 -28.33 -31.18 8.59
N ASP A 88 -29.20 -31.84 9.32
CA ASP A 88 -30.47 -31.27 9.78
C ASP A 88 -30.17 -30.33 10.95
N LEU A 89 -30.69 -29.11 10.89
CA LEU A 89 -30.38 -28.05 11.85
C LEU A 89 -31.64 -27.71 12.64
N GLN A 90 -31.58 -27.87 13.96
CA GLN A 90 -32.70 -27.50 14.82
C GLN A 90 -32.93 -26.00 14.74
N ASP A 91 -34.16 -25.59 14.39
CA ASP A 91 -34.56 -24.17 14.25
C ASP A 91 -33.65 -23.35 13.31
N ASN A 92 -33.01 -24.01 12.33
CA ASN A 92 -31.98 -23.43 11.45
C ASN A 92 -30.73 -22.92 12.18
N ASP A 93 -30.45 -23.38 13.40
CA ASP A 93 -29.23 -23.05 14.14
C ASP A 93 -28.04 -23.89 13.61
N PRO A 94 -27.01 -23.26 13.01
CA PRO A 94 -25.83 -23.96 12.49
C PRO A 94 -25.00 -24.67 13.56
N TYR A 95 -25.19 -24.34 14.85
CA TYR A 95 -24.47 -24.93 15.96
C TYR A 95 -25.20 -26.15 16.55
N TRP A 96 -26.44 -26.42 16.12
CA TRP A 96 -27.29 -27.47 16.70
C TRP A 96 -27.72 -28.53 15.65
N PRO A 97 -26.78 -29.36 15.17
CA PRO A 97 -27.09 -30.44 14.23
C PRO A 97 -27.81 -31.60 14.93
N THR A 98 -29.02 -31.92 14.46
CA THR A 98 -29.87 -32.99 15.01
C THR A 98 -29.64 -34.33 14.32
N GLY A 99 -29.12 -34.32 13.09
CA GLY A 99 -28.85 -35.54 12.33
C GLY A 99 -28.26 -35.27 10.95
N ILE A 100 -28.05 -36.32 10.17
CA ILE A 100 -27.62 -36.23 8.76
C ILE A 100 -28.80 -36.67 7.89
N VAL A 101 -29.21 -35.79 6.98
CA VAL A 101 -30.34 -36.00 6.07
C VAL A 101 -29.91 -35.80 4.62
N GLU A 102 -30.64 -36.42 3.70
CA GLU A 102 -30.58 -36.05 2.29
C GLU A 102 -31.12 -34.62 2.14
N GLU A 103 -30.47 -33.79 1.32
CA GLU A 103 -30.74 -32.34 1.16
C GLU A 103 -30.46 -31.43 2.38
N GLY A 104 -29.63 -31.88 3.33
CA GLY A 104 -29.24 -31.11 4.51
C GLY A 104 -28.21 -29.99 4.25
N TYR A 105 -27.79 -29.29 5.32
CA TYR A 105 -26.87 -28.16 5.26
C TYR A 105 -25.41 -28.57 5.52
N THR A 106 -24.46 -27.98 4.79
CA THR A 106 -23.03 -28.16 5.04
C THR A 106 -22.24 -26.89 4.73
N TRP A 107 -21.06 -26.76 5.35
CA TRP A 107 -20.15 -25.66 5.09
C TRP A 107 -19.45 -25.88 3.75
N GLN A 108 -19.78 -25.04 2.77
CA GLN A 108 -19.25 -25.11 1.41
C GLN A 108 -18.44 -23.86 1.11
N ILE A 109 -17.32 -24.03 0.41
CA ILE A 109 -16.59 -22.91 -0.15
C ILE A 109 -17.33 -22.52 -1.44
N PRO A 110 -17.70 -21.25 -1.65
CA PRO A 110 -18.26 -20.83 -2.92
C PRO A 110 -17.25 -21.17 -4.02
N SER A 111 -17.68 -22.02 -4.97
CA SER A 111 -16.85 -22.33 -6.14
C SER A 111 -16.63 -21.06 -6.94
N GLU A 112 -15.39 -20.87 -7.38
CA GLU A 112 -14.96 -19.76 -8.25
C GLU A 112 -15.68 -19.82 -9.62
#